data_AF-A0A5C6Y8F6-F1
#
_entry.id   AF-A0A5C6Y8F6-F1
#
_cell.length_a   1.000
_cell.length_b   1.000
_cell.length_c   1.000
_cell.angle_alpha   90.00
_cell.angle_beta   90.00
_cell.angle_gamma   90.00
#
_symmetry.space_group_name_H-M   'P 1'
#
loop_
_entity.id
_entity.type
_entity.pdbx_description
1 polymer ?
#
loop_
_entity_poly.entity_id
_entity_poly.type
_entity_poly.pdbx_seq_one_letter_code
_entity_poly.pdbx_strand_id
1 'polypeptide(L)'
;MKSKNILFLILALTAILIKAQDNTSVEKSIYSVQLGIMGVWGQNEIKLSNTIALRTEIGLYTEIQAGSGFFMAPEITFEPRWYYNIKKRASKGGKYRE
;
A
#
# COMPACT_ATOMS: atom_id res chain seq x y z
N MET A 1 -9.69 32.18 7.60
CA MET A 1 -8.99 31.52 6.47
C MET A 1 -10.01 30.85 5.58
N LYS A 2 -9.93 31.00 4.25
CA LYS A 2 -10.81 30.26 3.31
C LYS A 2 -10.56 28.75 3.46
N SER A 3 -11.58 27.92 3.24
CA SER A 3 -11.52 26.45 3.39
C SER A 3 -10.36 25.80 2.62
N LYS A 4 -10.02 26.32 1.43
CA LYS A 4 -8.89 25.88 0.61
C LYS A 4 -7.53 26.06 1.30
N ASN A 5 -7.38 27.11 2.09
CA ASN A 5 -6.13 27.40 2.82
C ASN A 5 -5.99 26.49 4.04
N ILE A 6 -7.11 26.04 4.62
CA ILE A 6 -7.13 25.07 5.73
C ILE A 6 -6.72 23.69 5.21
N LEU A 7 -7.27 23.26 4.07
CA LEU A 7 -6.91 21.99 3.44
C LEU A 7 -5.41 21.93 3.08
N PHE A 8 -4.88 23.02 2.51
CA PHE A 8 -3.47 23.12 2.17
C PHE A 8 -2.57 23.03 3.41
N LEU A 9 -2.97 23.66 4.51
CA LEU A 9 -2.22 23.62 5.76
C LEU A 9 -2.22 22.22 6.39
N ILE A 10 -3.35 21.51 6.34
CA ILE A 10 -3.46 20.11 6.80
C ILE A 10 -2.54 19.20 5.99
N LEU A 11 -2.49 19.38 4.66
CA LEU A 11 -1.61 18.60 3.79
C LEU A 11 -0.12 18.90 4.06
N ALA A 12 0.23 20.15 4.33
CA ALA A 12 1.59 20.54 4.68
C ALA A 12 2.05 19.99 6.04
N LEU A 13 1.18 20.00 7.07
CA LEU A 13 1.52 19.47 8.39
C LEU A 13 1.65 17.94 8.40
N THR A 14 0.91 17.23 7.56
CA THR A 14 1.01 15.75 7.46
C THR A 14 2.29 15.29 6.77
N ALA A 15 2.86 16.09 5.86
CA ALA A 15 4.12 15.77 5.19
C ALA A 15 5.33 15.70 6.14
N ILE A 16 5.34 16.48 7.22
CA ILE A 16 6.44 16.55 8.20
C ILE A 16 6.45 15.33 9.16
N LEU A 17 5.35 14.58 9.22
CA LEU A 17 5.21 13.40 10.08
C LEU A 17 5.62 12.09 9.39
N ILE A 18 6.04 12.16 8.11
CA ILE A 18 6.45 10.99 7.36
C ILE A 18 7.85 10.55 7.83
N LYS A 19 7.89 9.52 8.68
CA LYS A 19 9.11 8.80 9.03
C LYS A 19 9.47 7.83 7.90
N ALA A 20 10.62 8.02 7.26
CA ALA A 20 11.16 7.06 6.31
C ALA A 20 12.02 6.01 7.04
N GLN A 21 11.52 4.77 7.09
CA GLN A 21 12.24 3.51 7.40
C GLN A 21 13.21 3.51 8.60
N ASP A 22 12.68 3.53 9.83
CA ASP A 22 13.46 3.25 11.05
C ASP A 22 13.59 1.75 11.38
N ASN A 23 12.73 0.89 10.79
CA ASN A 23 12.71 -0.55 11.06
C ASN A 23 13.44 -1.34 9.97
N THR A 24 14.59 -1.91 10.32
CA THR A 24 15.33 -2.88 9.48
C THR A 24 14.78 -4.31 9.59
N SER A 25 13.71 -4.49 10.36
CA SER A 25 12.96 -5.74 10.43
C SER A 25 11.81 -5.73 9.44
N VAL A 26 11.64 -6.82 8.70
CA VAL A 26 10.52 -7.00 7.75
C VAL A 26 9.23 -7.00 8.56
N GLU A 27 8.41 -5.97 8.41
CA GLU A 27 7.14 -5.87 9.15
C GLU A 27 6.27 -7.10 8.91
N LYS A 28 5.66 -7.61 9.99
CA LYS A 28 4.86 -8.85 9.95
C LYS A 28 3.65 -8.70 9.02
N SER A 29 3.10 -7.50 8.92
CA SER A 29 1.98 -7.17 8.05
C SER A 29 2.04 -5.70 7.65
N ILE A 30 1.88 -5.41 6.35
CA ILE A 30 1.88 -4.04 5.81
C ILE A 30 0.48 -3.73 5.29
N TYR A 31 -0.13 -2.64 5.75
CA TYR A 31 -1.40 -2.16 5.24
C TYR A 31 -1.18 -0.97 4.32
N SER A 32 -1.91 -0.91 3.22
CA SER A 32 -1.90 0.25 2.33
C SER A 32 -3.27 0.50 1.72
N VAL A 33 -3.50 1.75 1.33
CA VAL A 33 -4.71 2.17 0.63
C VAL A 33 -4.26 2.75 -0.70
N GLN A 34 -4.87 2.29 -1.79
CA GLN A 34 -4.63 2.80 -3.13
C GLN A 34 -5.89 3.50 -3.62
N LEU A 35 -5.72 4.76 -4.00
CA LEU A 35 -6.76 5.55 -4.65
C LEU A 35 -6.38 5.65 -6.13
N GLY A 36 -7.24 5.19 -7.02
CA GLY A 36 -7.04 5.28 -8.47
C GLY A 36 -8.19 6.04 -9.14
N ILE A 37 -8.01 6.33 -10.43
CA ILE A 37 -9.05 6.95 -11.26
C ILE A 37 -10.24 5.98 -11.43
N MET A 38 -9.95 4.68 -11.43
CA MET A 38 -10.89 3.59 -11.70
C MET A 38 -11.30 2.84 -10.43
N GLY A 39 -11.13 3.43 -9.24
CA GLY A 39 -11.53 2.76 -8.01
C GLY A 39 -10.71 3.10 -6.77
N VAL A 40 -11.02 2.39 -5.70
CA VAL A 40 -10.32 2.47 -4.41
C VAL A 40 -10.08 1.07 -3.87
N TRP A 41 -8.90 0.83 -3.32
CA TRP A 41 -8.49 -0.47 -2.82
C TRP A 41 -7.82 -0.35 -1.46
N GLY A 42 -8.22 -1.21 -0.53
CA GLY A 42 -7.52 -1.49 0.71
C GLY A 42 -6.75 -2.79 0.55
N GLN A 43 -5.47 -2.78 0.87
CA GLN A 43 -4.61 -3.96 0.72
C GLN A 43 -3.84 -4.24 2.00
N ASN A 44 -3.63 -5.52 2.26
CA ASN A 44 -2.81 -6.03 3.35
C ASN A 44 -1.82 -7.05 2.81
N GLU A 45 -0.56 -6.89 3.15
CA GLU A 45 0.48 -7.86 2.80
C GLU A 45 1.02 -8.50 4.08
N ILE A 46 0.76 -9.80 4.24
CA ILE A 46 1.17 -10.59 5.40
C ILE A 46 2.42 -11.36 5.04
N LYS A 47 3.45 -11.24 5.89
CA LYS A 47 4.66 -12.06 5.78
C LYS A 47 4.36 -13.47 6.27
N LEU A 48 4.43 -14.46 5.37
CA LEU A 48 4.30 -15.88 5.71
C LEU A 48 5.66 -16.49 6.08
N SER A 49 6.73 -16.04 5.43
CA SER A 49 8.11 -16.44 5.72
C SER A 49 9.09 -15.32 5.37
N ASN A 50 10.38 -15.56 5.58
CA ASN A 50 11.44 -14.59 5.21
C ASN A 50 11.57 -14.32 3.71
N THR A 51 10.93 -15.13 2.87
CA THR A 51 10.94 -14.97 1.41
C THR A 51 9.54 -14.97 0.81
N ILE A 52 8.51 -15.35 1.54
CA ILE A 52 7.15 -15.48 1.02
C ILE A 52 6.23 -14.52 1.79
N ALA A 53 5.44 -13.75 1.05
CA ALA A 53 4.35 -12.96 1.58
C ALA A 53 3.06 -13.28 0.82
N LEU A 54 1.92 -13.02 1.44
CA LEU A 54 0.62 -13.06 0.80
C LEU A 54 0.04 -11.65 0.86
N ARG A 55 -0.19 -11.07 -0.31
CA ARG A 55 -0.96 -9.85 -0.46
C ARG A 55 -2.42 -10.21 -0.68
N THR A 56 -3.29 -9.60 0.10
CA THR A 56 -4.74 -9.63 -0.06
C THR A 56 -5.23 -8.21 -0.29
N GLU A 57 -6.08 -8.03 -1.27
CA GLU A 57 -6.63 -6.73 -1.64
C GLU A 57 -8.14 -6.83 -1.77
N ILE A 58 -8.84 -5.82 -1.27
CA ILE A 58 -10.27 -5.62 -1.45
C ILE A 58 -10.50 -4.21 -1.94
N GLY A 59 -11.33 -4.05 -2.96
CA GLY A 59 -11.58 -2.75 -3.54
C GLY A 59 -12.92 -2.65 -4.25
N LEU A 60 -13.15 -1.45 -4.75
CA LEU A 60 -14.29 -1.11 -5.59
C LEU A 60 -13.73 -0.64 -6.93
N TYR A 61 -13.88 -1.48 -7.94
CA TYR A 61 -13.51 -1.17 -9.31
C TYR A 61 -14.64 -0.41 -9.99
N THR A 62 -14.29 0.62 -10.75
CA THR A 62 -15.23 1.41 -11.53
C THR A 62 -14.70 1.66 -12.93
N GLU A 63 -15.58 1.58 -13.92
CA GLU A 63 -15.23 1.80 -15.32
C GLU A 63 -16.33 2.61 -16.02
N ILE A 64 -15.92 3.50 -16.92
CA ILE A 64 -16.85 4.18 -17.84
C ILE A 64 -16.77 3.47 -19.17
N GLN A 65 -17.88 2.87 -19.60
CA GLN A 65 -17.97 2.14 -20.85
C GLN A 65 -18.73 2.96 -21.89
N ALA A 66 -18.14 3.10 -23.07
CA ALA A 66 -18.75 3.85 -24.17
C ALA A 66 -20.05 3.18 -24.63
N GLY A 67 -21.17 3.91 -24.55
CA GLY A 67 -22.49 3.45 -24.98
C GLY A 67 -23.29 2.65 -23.93
N SER A 68 -22.64 2.05 -22.93
CA SER A 68 -23.29 1.28 -21.85
C SER A 68 -23.31 1.97 -20.49
N GLY A 69 -22.57 3.07 -20.32
CA GLY A 69 -22.65 3.93 -19.13
C GLY A 69 -21.55 3.64 -18.11
N PHE A 70 -21.93 3.48 -16.83
CA PHE A 70 -21.01 3.33 -15.71
C PHE A 70 -21.11 1.94 -15.10
N PHE A 71 -19.97 1.27 -14.95
CA PHE A 71 -19.85 -0.03 -14.31
C PHE A 71 -19.13 0.10 -12.96
N MET A 72 -19.62 -0.61 -11.96
CA MET A 72 -19.01 -0.68 -10.64
C MET A 72 -19.17 -2.08 -10.08
N ALA A 73 -18.07 -2.67 -9.60
CA ALA A 73 -18.08 -3.98 -8.98
C ALA A 73 -17.06 -4.07 -7.83
N PRO A 74 -17.34 -4.88 -6.80
CA PRO A 74 -16.33 -5.21 -5.81
C PRO A 74 -15.22 -6.06 -6.47
N GLU A 75 -13.98 -5.81 -6.08
CA GLU A 75 -12.81 -6.56 -6.52
C GLU A 75 -12.11 -7.16 -5.29
N ILE A 76 -11.72 -8.42 -5.39
CA ILE A 76 -10.96 -9.11 -4.35
C ILE A 76 -9.81 -9.85 -5.03
N THR A 77 -8.59 -9.59 -4.58
CA THR A 77 -7.37 -10.14 -5.18
C THR A 77 -6.50 -10.79 -4.12
N PHE A 78 -6.00 -11.99 -4.42
CA PHE A 78 -5.04 -12.74 -3.61
C PHE A 78 -3.76 -12.97 -4.41
N GLU A 79 -2.66 -12.36 -3.99
CA GLU A 79 -1.40 -12.37 -4.71
C GLU A 79 -0.27 -12.93 -3.82
N PRO A 80 0.21 -14.16 -4.07
CA PRO A 80 1.40 -14.67 -3.40
C PRO A 80 2.64 -13.97 -3.97
N ARG A 81 3.52 -13.47 -3.08
CA ARG A 81 4.76 -12.79 -3.45
C ARG A 81 5.97 -13.55 -2.96
N TRP A 82 6.93 -13.76 -3.86
CA TRP A 82 8.21 -14.36 -3.53
C TRP A 82 9.35 -13.33 -3.66
N TYR A 83 9.97 -13.03 -2.53
CA TYR A 83 11.08 -12.10 -2.46
C TYR A 83 12.42 -12.84 -2.43
N TYR A 84 13.03 -12.91 -3.60
CA TYR A 84 14.42 -13.34 -3.74
C TYR A 84 15.36 -12.25 -3.17
N ASN A 85 16.42 -12.64 -2.45
CA ASN A 85 17.47 -11.75 -1.92
C ASN A 85 17.16 -10.80 -0.73
N ILE A 86 16.07 -10.96 0.04
CA ILE A 86 15.85 -10.13 1.27
C ILE A 86 17.04 -10.24 2.24
N LYS A 87 17.55 -11.45 2.47
CA LYS A 87 18.68 -11.69 3.38
C LYS A 87 19.96 -10.94 2.94
N LYS A 88 20.24 -10.91 1.63
CA LYS A 88 21.42 -10.23 1.05
C LYS A 88 21.30 -8.70 1.12
N ARG A 89 20.07 -8.16 1.05
CA ARG A 89 19.82 -6.72 1.23
C ARG A 89 19.99 -6.30 2.69
N ALA A 90 19.50 -7.12 3.62
CA ALA A 90 19.73 -6.87 5.04
C ALA A 90 21.23 -6.91 5.36
N SER A 91 21.97 -7.94 4.93
CA SER A 91 23.39 -8.07 5.25
C SER A 91 24.30 -6.94 4.70
N LYS A 92 23.85 -6.16 3.70
CA LYS A 92 24.64 -5.10 3.05
C LYS A 92 24.43 -3.69 3.61
N GLY A 93 23.53 -3.50 4.58
CA GLY A 93 23.30 -2.17 5.15
C GLY A 93 22.18 -2.06 6.18
N GLY A 94 21.51 -3.16 6.55
CA GLY A 94 20.42 -3.12 7.51
C GLY A 94 20.43 -4.33 8.44
N LYS A 95 20.65 -4.11 9.74
CA LYS A 95 20.70 -5.19 10.74
C LYS A 95 19.45 -6.08 10.64
N TYR A 96 19.63 -7.29 10.12
CA TYR A 96 18.62 -8.34 10.16
C TYR A 96 18.49 -8.82 11.61
N ARG A 97 17.34 -8.64 12.24
CA ARG A 97 17.03 -9.27 13.54
C ARG A 97 15.88 -10.24 13.31
N GLU A 98 16.12 -11.48 13.74
CA GLU A 98 15.26 -12.65 13.56
C GLU A 98 13.90 -12.50 14.26
#